data_AF-A0A937W2A0-F1
#
_entry.id   AF-A0A937W2A0-F1
#
_cell.length_a   1.000
_cell.length_b   1.000
_cell.length_c   1.000
_cell.angle_alpha   90.00
_cell.angle_beta   90.00
_cell.angle_gamma   90.00
#
_symmetry.space_group_name_H-M   'P 1'
#
loop_
_entity.id
_entity.type
_entity.pdbx_description
1 polymer ?
#
loop_
_entity_poly.entity_id
_entity_poly.type
_entity_poly.pdbx_seq_one_letter_code
_entity_poly.pdbx_strand_id
1 'polypeptide(L)'
;MNAYRQLPQHCTWSFDFDFPIQEVWPLVTNTDRLNRACGLPEVHYVHEADQDGGSRRFGRLRSRGMTLRWLEHPYEWVKHRYFRVERTYTSGPLRYMDMHWDFEPIAGGQGCRLTQHIAY
;
A
#
# COMPACT_ATOMS: atom_id res chain seq x y z
N MET A 1 13.72 8.20 16.05
CA MET A 1 14.31 6.97 16.63
C MET A 1 13.38 5.81 16.29
N ASN A 2 13.86 4.86 15.49
CA ASN A 2 13.11 3.91 14.64
C ASN A 2 12.07 3.04 15.36
N ALA A 3 10.79 3.26 15.05
CA ALA A 3 9.68 2.34 15.37
C ALA A 3 9.53 1.18 14.36
N TYR A 4 10.56 0.94 13.52
CA TYR A 4 10.58 -0.10 12.49
C TYR A 4 10.81 -1.54 13.02
N ARG A 5 10.91 -1.75 14.34
CA ARG A 5 11.27 -3.05 14.90
C ARG A 5 10.03 -3.86 15.34
N GLN A 6 9.70 -4.81 14.46
CA GLN A 6 8.90 -6.03 14.68
C GLN A 6 7.39 -5.82 14.71
N LEU A 7 6.81 -5.67 13.52
CA LEU A 7 5.41 -6.02 13.31
C LEU A 7 5.31 -7.54 13.42
N PRO A 8 4.45 -8.09 14.29
CA PRO A 8 4.46 -9.52 14.60
C PRO A 8 3.96 -10.38 13.44
N GLN A 9 3.17 -9.80 12.53
CA GLN A 9 2.53 -10.53 11.45
C GLN A 9 3.11 -10.07 10.11
N HIS A 10 3.58 -11.04 9.34
CA HIS A 10 4.08 -10.86 7.99
C HIS A 10 3.41 -11.89 7.09
N CYS A 11 2.93 -11.44 5.95
CA CYS A 11 2.40 -12.30 4.91
C CYS A 11 2.96 -11.88 3.55
N THR A 12 3.23 -12.87 2.72
CA THR A 12 3.78 -12.69 1.38
C THR A 12 2.91 -13.47 0.40
N TRP A 13 2.55 -12.83 -0.70
CA TRP A 13 1.86 -13.46 -1.83
C TRP A 13 2.60 -13.13 -3.13
N SER A 14 2.60 -14.06 -4.08
CA SER A 14 3.15 -13.82 -5.41
C SER A 14 2.09 -14.11 -6.46
N PHE A 15 2.07 -13.27 -7.50
CA PHE A 15 1.15 -13.33 -8.62
C PHE A 15 1.96 -13.25 -9.91
N ASP A 16 1.74 -14.21 -10.80
CA ASP A 16 2.31 -14.18 -12.15
C ASP A 16 1.25 -13.64 -13.11
N PHE A 17 1.65 -12.64 -13.89
CA PHE A 17 0.84 -12.05 -14.94
C PHE A 17 1.49 -12.33 -16.29
N ASP A 18 0.67 -12.64 -17.30
CA ASP A 18 1.12 -12.77 -18.69
C ASP A 18 1.44 -11.41 -19.35
N PHE A 19 1.23 -10.31 -18.62
CA PHE A 19 1.43 -8.94 -19.07
C PHE A 19 2.78 -8.38 -18.57
N PRO A 20 3.40 -7.47 -19.34
CA PRO A 20 4.65 -6.85 -18.94
C PRO A 20 4.46 -5.88 -17.77
N ILE A 21 5.54 -5.61 -17.01
CA ILE A 21 5.50 -4.74 -15.81
C ILE A 21 4.91 -3.37 -16.12
N GLN A 22 5.19 -2.82 -17.31
CA GLN A 22 4.69 -1.52 -17.77
C GLN A 22 3.16 -1.44 -17.78
N GLU A 23 2.49 -2.56 -18.05
CA GLU A 23 1.03 -2.67 -18.06
C GLU A 23 0.47 -2.98 -16.68
N VAL A 24 1.14 -3.82 -15.89
CA VAL A 24 0.69 -4.20 -14.54
C VAL A 24 0.90 -3.05 -13.53
N TRP A 25 2.02 -2.35 -13.61
CA TRP A 25 2.42 -1.27 -12.70
C TRP A 25 1.32 -0.21 -12.45
N PRO A 26 0.71 0.42 -13.47
CA PRO A 26 -0.31 1.45 -13.24
C PRO A 26 -1.59 0.90 -12.60
N LEU A 27 -1.84 -0.41 -12.70
CA LEU A 27 -3.01 -1.06 -12.12
C LEU A 27 -2.84 -1.32 -10.62
N VAL A 28 -1.60 -1.53 -10.17
CA VAL A 28 -1.24 -1.80 -8.77
C VAL A 28 -0.95 -0.51 -8.00
N THR A 29 -0.21 0.42 -8.61
CA THR A 29 0.23 1.66 -7.94
C THR A 29 -0.86 2.73 -7.83
N ASN A 30 -1.94 2.61 -8.61
CA ASN A 30 -3.16 3.36 -8.38
C ASN A 30 -4.00 2.68 -7.28
N THR A 31 -3.70 3.02 -6.02
CA THR A 31 -4.30 2.37 -4.85
C THR A 31 -5.82 2.56 -4.77
N ASP A 32 -6.38 3.69 -5.22
CA ASP A 32 -7.83 3.90 -5.23
C ASP A 32 -8.54 2.98 -6.23
N ARG A 33 -7.95 2.80 -7.42
CA ARG A 33 -8.43 1.83 -8.40
C ARG A 33 -8.33 0.40 -7.85
N LEU A 34 -7.18 0.05 -7.27
CA LEU A 34 -6.94 -1.29 -6.71
C LEU A 34 -7.92 -1.60 -5.58
N ASN A 35 -8.12 -0.67 -4.65
CA ASN A 35 -9.09 -0.78 -3.57
C ASN A 35 -10.49 -1.10 -4.11
N ARG A 36 -10.93 -0.36 -5.13
CA ARG A 36 -12.23 -0.56 -5.78
C ARG A 36 -12.33 -1.93 -6.45
N ALA A 37 -11.28 -2.38 -7.13
CA ALA A 37 -11.23 -3.70 -7.76
C ALA A 37 -11.32 -4.84 -6.72
N CYS A 38 -10.74 -4.63 -5.53
CA CYS A 38 -10.85 -5.55 -4.40
C CYS A 38 -12.19 -5.44 -3.62
N GLY A 39 -13.12 -4.59 -4.06
CA GLY A 39 -14.40 -4.36 -3.38
C GLY A 39 -14.29 -3.59 -2.06
N LEU A 40 -13.17 -2.90 -1.82
CA LEU A 40 -13.01 -2.04 -0.65
C LEU A 40 -13.81 -0.74 -0.84
N PRO A 41 -14.44 -0.20 0.22
CA PRO A 41 -15.08 1.11 0.15
C PRO A 41 -14.06 2.21 -0.15
N GLU A 42 -14.56 3.35 -0.61
CA GLU A 42 -13.74 4.53 -0.87
C GLU A 42 -13.06 5.01 0.42
N VAL A 43 -11.78 5.36 0.30
CA VAL A 43 -11.03 6.00 1.37
C VAL A 43 -11.18 7.50 1.23
N HIS A 44 -11.65 8.16 2.29
CA HIS A 44 -11.65 9.61 2.34
C HIS A 44 -10.31 10.11 2.89
N TYR A 45 -9.62 10.93 2.10
CA TYR A 45 -8.36 11.56 2.51
C TYR A 45 -8.56 13.04 2.85
N VAL A 46 -7.90 13.48 3.92
CA VAL A 46 -7.74 14.89 4.26
C VAL A 46 -6.25 15.21 4.41
N HIS A 47 -5.87 16.43 4.05
CA HIS A 47 -4.51 16.92 4.24
C HIS A 47 -4.54 18.02 5.29
N GLU A 48 -3.65 17.93 6.26
CA GLU A 48 -3.50 18.92 7.32
C GLU A 48 -2.08 19.48 7.27
N ALA A 49 -1.93 20.79 7.49
CA ALA A 49 -0.61 21.40 7.61
C ALA A 49 0.13 20.81 8.83
N ASP A 50 1.42 20.53 8.66
CA ASP A 50 2.27 20.14 9.78
C ASP A 50 2.91 21.36 10.44
N GLN A 51 3.12 21.30 11.76
CA GLN A 51 3.67 22.42 12.53
C GLN A 51 5.13 22.72 12.15
N ASP A 52 5.86 21.67 11.77
CA ASP A 52 7.26 21.75 11.34
C ASP A 52 7.39 22.03 9.82
N GLY A 53 6.27 22.30 9.14
CA GLY A 53 6.20 22.50 7.70
C GLY A 53 5.83 21.24 6.92
N GLY A 54 5.18 21.43 5.77
CA GLY A 54 4.67 20.33 4.94
C GLY A 54 3.20 19.97 5.25
N SER A 55 2.76 18.81 4.77
CA SER A 55 1.39 18.31 4.97
C SER A 55 1.37 16.86 5.42
N ARG A 56 0.54 16.55 6.41
CA ARG A 56 0.20 15.18 6.80
C ARG A 56 -1.09 14.76 6.10
N ARG A 57 -1.11 13.53 5.59
CA ARG A 57 -2.27 12.96 4.91
C ARG A 57 -2.95 11.95 5.83
N PHE A 58 -4.22 12.17 6.13
CA PHE A 58 -5.01 11.24 6.95
C PHE A 58 -6.03 10.52 6.10
N GLY A 59 -6.08 9.19 6.22
CA GLY A 59 -7.09 8.35 5.59
C GLY A 59 -8.17 7.94 6.58
N ARG A 60 -9.41 7.84 6.08
CA ARG A 60 -10.56 7.32 6.82
C ARG A 60 -11.36 6.37 5.93
N LEU A 61 -11.65 5.19 6.48
CA LEU A 61 -12.48 4.18 5.83
C LEU A 61 -13.53 3.66 6.81
N ARG A 62 -14.78 3.51 6.38
CA ARG A 62 -15.81 2.79 7.14
C ARG A 62 -16.08 1.46 6.46
N SER A 63 -15.86 0.35 7.16
CA SER A 63 -16.08 -0.99 6.64
C SER A 63 -16.66 -1.90 7.72
N ARG A 64 -17.70 -2.67 7.38
CA ARG A 64 -18.35 -3.66 8.27
C ARG A 64 -18.66 -3.14 9.68
N GLY A 65 -19.22 -1.93 9.78
CA GLY A 65 -19.58 -1.30 11.06
C GLY A 65 -18.42 -0.66 11.83
N MET A 66 -17.18 -0.85 11.39
CA MET A 66 -15.98 -0.29 12.00
C MET A 66 -15.48 0.92 11.23
N THR A 67 -14.90 1.90 11.93
CA THR A 67 -14.20 3.03 11.33
C THR A 67 -12.70 2.85 11.53
N LEU A 68 -11.96 2.83 10.43
CA LEU A 68 -10.51 2.88 10.41
C LEU A 68 -10.07 4.31 10.13
N ARG A 69 -9.07 4.78 10.87
CA ARG A 69 -8.39 6.06 10.64
C ARG A 69 -6.89 5.86 10.73
N TRP A 70 -6.14 6.51 9.86
CA TRP A 70 -4.68 6.41 9.84
C TRP A 70 -4.03 7.68 9.32
N LEU A 71 -2.77 7.88 9.74
CA LEU A 71 -1.79 8.71 9.05
C LEU A 71 -1.20 7.90 7.90
N GLU A 72 -1.27 8.44 6.69
CA GLU A 72 -0.67 7.88 5.47
C GLU A 72 0.70 8.54 5.28
N HIS A 73 1.77 7.74 5.32
CA HIS A 73 3.13 8.22 5.08
C HIS A 73 3.38 8.42 3.58
N PRO A 74 4.40 9.21 3.20
CA PRO A 74 4.79 9.36 1.80
C PRO A 74 5.05 8.01 1.14
N TYR A 75 4.52 7.83 -0.07
CA TYR A 75 4.73 6.59 -0.81
C TYR A 75 6.18 6.52 -1.32
N GLU A 76 6.80 5.36 -1.16
CA GLU A 76 8.14 5.08 -1.67
C GLU A 76 8.03 4.22 -2.92
N TRP A 77 8.77 4.56 -3.98
CA TRP A 77 8.72 3.78 -5.22
C TRP A 77 9.95 3.94 -6.09
N VAL A 78 10.22 2.90 -6.89
CA VAL A 78 11.05 2.95 -8.09
C VAL A 78 10.26 2.34 -9.23
N LYS A 79 10.05 3.11 -10.30
CA LYS A 79 9.13 2.77 -11.39
C LYS A 79 9.50 1.41 -11.97
N HIS A 80 8.49 0.54 -12.09
CA HIS A 80 8.63 -0.83 -12.60
C HIS A 80 9.55 -1.74 -11.76
N ARG A 81 9.83 -1.38 -10.51
CA ARG A 81 10.63 -2.19 -9.59
C ARG A 81 9.93 -2.43 -8.26
N TYR A 82 9.55 -1.35 -7.56
CA TYR A 82 8.80 -1.50 -6.32
C TYR A 82 7.90 -0.31 -6.02
N PHE A 83 6.84 -0.57 -5.25
CA PHE A 83 5.93 0.43 -4.70
C PHE A 83 5.63 0.08 -3.24
N ARG A 84 5.61 1.07 -2.35
CA ARG A 84 5.42 0.85 -0.92
C ARG A 84 4.51 1.90 -0.29
N VAL A 85 3.61 1.43 0.58
CA VAL A 85 2.62 2.23 1.26
C VAL A 85 2.64 1.90 2.75
N GLU A 86 2.81 2.93 3.58
CA GLU A 86 2.91 2.81 5.02
C GLU A 86 1.81 3.59 5.73
N ARG A 87 1.18 2.95 6.73
CA ARG A 87 0.06 3.50 7.48
C ARG A 87 0.28 3.36 8.97
N THR A 88 0.09 4.44 9.72
CA THR A 88 0.00 4.41 11.19
C THR A 88 -1.44 4.67 11.61
N TYR A 89 -2.09 3.66 12.17
CA TYR A 89 -3.51 3.73 12.51
C TYR A 89 -3.73 4.45 13.83
N THR A 90 -4.67 5.39 13.81
CA THR A 90 -5.13 6.14 14.99
C THR A 90 -6.48 5.64 15.50
N SER A 91 -7.17 4.79 14.73
CA SER A 91 -8.42 4.13 15.11
C SER A 91 -8.61 2.83 14.32
N GLY A 92 -9.08 1.78 15.01
CA GLY A 92 -9.25 0.45 14.45
C GLY A 92 -8.45 -0.63 15.21
N PRO A 93 -8.44 -1.87 14.72
CA PRO A 93 -7.76 -3.00 15.36
C PRO A 93 -6.28 -3.09 14.99
N LEU A 94 -5.87 -2.41 13.92
CA LEU A 94 -4.48 -2.32 13.47
C LEU A 94 -3.81 -1.13 14.16
N ARG A 95 -2.51 -1.26 14.44
CA ARG A 95 -1.67 -0.13 14.88
C ARG A 95 -0.84 0.42 13.74
N TYR A 96 -0.42 -0.45 12.82
CA TYR A 96 0.43 -0.10 11.72
C TYR A 96 0.18 -1.08 10.56
N MET A 97 0.49 -0.67 9.33
CA MET A 97 0.51 -1.55 8.18
C MET A 97 1.53 -1.04 7.17
N ASP A 98 2.43 -1.91 6.75
CA ASP A 98 3.34 -1.73 5.63
C ASP A 98 2.91 -2.66 4.51
N MET A 99 2.74 -2.12 3.31
CA MET A 99 2.47 -2.89 2.11
C MET A 99 3.55 -2.58 1.09
N HIS A 100 4.29 -3.59 0.67
CA HIS A 100 5.35 -3.52 -0.32
C HIS A 100 4.97 -4.40 -1.51
N TRP A 101 5.17 -3.90 -2.72
CA TRP A 101 5.00 -4.64 -3.96
C TRP A 101 6.29 -4.60 -4.76
N ASP A 102 6.93 -5.75 -4.95
CA ASP A 102 8.09 -5.95 -5.82
C ASP A 102 7.66 -6.51 -7.17
N PHE A 103 8.31 -6.05 -8.24
CA PHE A 103 8.03 -6.44 -9.61
C PHE A 103 9.29 -7.02 -10.27
N GLU A 104 9.15 -8.18 -10.88
CA GLU A 104 10.22 -8.85 -11.60
C GLU A 104 9.72 -9.39 -12.96
N PRO A 105 10.50 -9.29 -14.04
CA PRO A 105 10.13 -9.93 -15.30
C PRO A 105 10.23 -11.45 -15.17
N ILE A 106 9.32 -12.19 -15.80
CA ILE A 106 9.43 -13.65 -15.88
C ILE A 106 10.47 -14.00 -16.94
N ALA A 107 11.48 -14.79 -16.57
CA ALA A 107 12.54 -15.20 -17.48
C ALA A 107 11.99 -15.92 -18.72
N GLY A 108 12.39 -15.47 -19.91
CA GLY A 108 11.98 -16.05 -21.19
C GLY A 108 10.55 -15.71 -21.64
N GLY A 109 9.79 -14.92 -20.87
CA GLY A 109 8.45 -14.48 -21.20
C GLY A 109 8.31 -12.96 -21.35
N GLN A 110 7.12 -12.51 -21.76
CA GLN A 110 6.72 -11.09 -21.72
C GLN A 110 6.02 -10.71 -20.41
N GLY A 111 5.72 -11.70 -19.57
CA GLY A 111 5.01 -11.53 -18.31
C GLY A 111 5.88 -11.01 -17.16
N CYS A 112 5.24 -10.76 -16.02
CA CYS A 112 5.91 -10.36 -14.80
C CYS A 112 5.36 -11.04 -13.56
N ARG A 113 6.22 -11.21 -12.55
CA ARG A 113 5.85 -11.58 -11.19
C ARG A 113 5.72 -10.34 -10.33
N LEU A 114 4.60 -10.23 -9.64
CA LEU A 114 4.38 -9.29 -8.55
C LEU A 114 4.47 -10.06 -7.23
N THR A 115 5.35 -9.64 -6.34
CA THR A 115 5.38 -10.16 -4.96
C THR A 115 4.91 -9.06 -4.01
N GLN A 116 3.84 -9.33 -3.28
CA GLN A 116 3.31 -8.45 -2.25
C GLN A 116 3.77 -8.93 -0.88
N HIS A 117 4.37 -8.04 -0.11
CA HIS A 117 4.66 -8.22 1.30
C HIS A 117 3.75 -7.29 2.11
N ILE A 118 3.08 -7.83 3.13
CA ILE A 118 2.32 -7.03 4.09
C ILE A 118 2.82 -7.35 5.49
N ALA A 119 3.09 -6.30 6.27
CA ALA A 119 3.44 -6.38 7.67
C ALA A 119 2.51 -5.51 8.52
N TYR A 120 2.01 -6.00 9.66
CA TYR A 120 1.06 -5.28 10.54
C TYR A 120 1.05 -5.75 12.00
#